data_AF-A0A9E5BYB5-F1
#
_entry.id   AF-A0A9E5BYB5-F1
#
_cell.length_a   1.000
_cell.length_b   1.000
_cell.length_c   1.000
_cell.angle_alpha   90.00
_cell.angle_beta   90.00
_cell.angle_gamma   90.00
#
_symmetry.space_group_name_H-M   'P 1'
#
loop_
_entity.id
_entity.type
_entity.pdbx_description
1 polymer ?
#
loop_
_entity_poly.entity_id
_entity_poly.type
_entity_poly.pdbx_seq_one_letter_code
_entity_poly.pdbx_strand_id
1 'polypeptide(L)'
;ELAQTLGWYRIPLVTAPRTIRVDWLAFYLPASFGEHRWSVRYLTEVRGYELRTRRELLFQETDHKRADEPYFKMQLGPILELSPPIPSRAWRRFSFLYTTGARLMHAADLVDLTIPPSQTRARLLRDRAGSIPTTEILL
;
A
#
# COMPACT_ATOMS: atom_id res chain seq x y z
N GLU A 1 -4.67 -12.33 7.00
CA GLU A 1 -3.49 -13.20 7.22
C GLU A 1 -2.46 -13.21 6.09
N LEU A 2 -2.85 -13.35 4.81
CA LEU A 2 -1.92 -13.67 3.69
C LEU A 2 -0.61 -12.86 3.54
N ALA A 3 -0.55 -11.56 3.90
CA ALA A 3 0.68 -10.78 3.75
C ALA A 3 1.73 -11.09 4.83
N GLN A 4 1.31 -11.44 6.06
CA GLN A 4 2.25 -11.69 7.16
C GLN A 4 3.01 -13.02 6.99
N THR A 5 2.35 -14.04 6.44
CA THR A 5 2.94 -15.39 6.32
C THR A 5 3.90 -15.53 5.14
N LEU A 6 3.70 -14.78 4.07
CA LEU A 6 4.45 -14.95 2.81
C LEU A 6 5.58 -13.91 2.62
N GLY A 7 5.57 -12.80 3.34
CA GLY A 7 6.58 -11.74 3.20
C GLY A 7 6.50 -10.98 1.88
N TRP A 8 5.36 -11.02 1.19
CA TRP A 8 5.12 -10.25 -0.03
C TRP A 8 3.65 -9.84 -0.18
N TYR A 9 3.40 -8.78 -0.95
CA TYR A 9 2.07 -8.31 -1.36
C TYR A 9 1.93 -8.33 -2.89
N ARG A 10 0.70 -8.42 -3.41
CA ARG A 10 0.45 -8.41 -4.86
C ARG A 10 -0.57 -7.39 -5.29
N ILE A 11 -0.35 -6.85 -6.48
CA ILE A 11 -1.29 -5.95 -7.16
C ILE A 11 -1.46 -6.45 -8.60
N PRO A 12 -2.68 -6.75 -9.08
CA PRO A 12 -2.91 -7.05 -10.49
C PRO A 12 -2.45 -5.88 -11.35
N LEU A 13 -1.66 -6.14 -12.40
CA LEU A 13 -1.10 -5.10 -13.26
C LEU A 13 -2.19 -4.19 -13.85
N VAL A 14 -3.32 -4.77 -14.24
CA VAL A 14 -4.47 -4.07 -14.85
C VAL A 14 -5.11 -3.02 -13.93
N THR A 15 -5.00 -3.20 -12.62
CA THR A 15 -5.51 -2.25 -11.61
C THR A 15 -4.40 -1.47 -10.92
N ALA A 16 -3.14 -1.78 -11.19
CA ALA A 16 -2.01 -1.18 -10.51
C ALA A 16 -1.99 0.33 -10.74
N PRO A 17 -1.59 1.12 -9.72
CA PRO A 17 -1.44 2.54 -9.92
C PRO A 17 -0.26 2.81 -10.85
N ARG A 18 -0.20 4.02 -11.42
CA ARG A 18 0.83 4.39 -12.42
C ARG A 18 2.27 4.19 -11.92
N THR A 19 2.50 4.29 -10.60
CA THR A 19 3.83 4.11 -9.99
C THR A 19 3.76 3.16 -8.80
N ILE A 20 4.24 1.93 -8.94
CA ILE A 20 4.29 0.99 -7.79
C ILE A 20 5.54 1.14 -6.92
N ARG A 21 6.54 1.91 -7.37
CA ARG A 21 7.79 2.16 -6.64
C ARG A 21 7.53 3.13 -5.49
N VAL A 22 7.58 2.61 -4.27
CA VAL A 22 7.35 3.29 -3.00
C VAL A 22 8.27 2.64 -1.97
N ASP A 23 8.72 3.40 -0.98
CA ASP A 23 9.62 2.85 0.04
C ASP A 23 8.85 2.01 1.06
N TRP A 24 7.56 2.32 1.26
CA TRP A 24 6.71 1.69 2.25
C TRP A 24 5.30 1.40 1.73
N LEU A 25 4.64 0.42 2.34
CA LEU A 25 3.25 0.06 2.14
C LEU A 25 2.53 0.18 3.48
N ALA A 26 1.35 0.78 3.48
CA ALA A 26 0.46 0.76 4.63
C ALA A 26 -0.87 0.10 4.26
N PHE A 27 -1.52 -0.54 5.23
CA PHE A 27 -2.70 -1.35 4.96
C PHE A 27 -3.95 -0.75 5.58
N TYR A 28 -4.90 -0.38 4.72
CA TYR A 28 -6.27 -0.08 5.10
C TYR A 28 -7.06 -1.37 5.32
N LEU A 29 -7.68 -1.50 6.50
CA LEU A 29 -8.51 -2.64 6.84
C LEU A 29 -9.98 -2.37 6.52
N PRO A 30 -10.60 -3.07 5.56
CA PRO A 30 -12.02 -2.89 5.22
C PRO A 30 -12.96 -3.45 6.29
N ALA A 31 -14.27 -3.35 6.04
CA ALA A 31 -15.35 -3.78 6.94
C ALA A 31 -15.19 -5.22 7.47
N SER A 32 -14.57 -6.11 6.70
CA SER A 32 -14.36 -7.52 7.08
C SER A 32 -13.42 -7.71 8.29
N PHE A 33 -12.73 -6.67 8.74
CA PHE A 33 -11.79 -6.72 9.87
C PHE A 33 -12.42 -6.36 11.23
N GLY A 34 -13.75 -6.42 11.37
CA GLY A 34 -14.42 -6.34 12.68
C GLY A 34 -14.13 -5.02 13.41
N GLU A 35 -13.62 -5.09 14.63
CA GLU A 35 -13.27 -3.91 15.46
C GLU A 35 -12.10 -3.11 14.87
N HIS A 36 -11.26 -3.73 14.06
CA HIS A 36 -10.13 -3.07 13.40
C HIS A 36 -10.50 -2.43 12.06
N ARG A 37 -11.76 -2.53 11.62
CA ARG A 37 -12.22 -2.00 10.34
C ARG A 37 -12.03 -0.50 10.18
N TRP A 38 -12.05 -0.07 8.93
CA TRP A 38 -12.01 1.31 8.49
C TRP A 38 -10.85 2.09 9.09
N SER A 39 -9.66 1.50 9.07
CA SER A 39 -8.46 2.15 9.57
C SER A 39 -7.21 1.67 8.86
N VAL A 40 -6.20 2.54 8.82
CA VAL A 40 -4.82 2.18 8.48
C VAL A 40 -4.15 1.72 9.76
N ARG A 41 -3.64 0.49 9.76
CA ARG A 41 -3.10 -0.15 10.98
C ARG A 41 -1.71 -0.71 10.85
N TYR A 42 -1.34 -1.13 9.66
CA TYR A 42 -0.09 -1.82 9.46
C TYR A 42 0.74 -1.07 8.44
N LEU A 43 2.06 -1.07 8.65
CA LEU A 43 3.06 -0.42 7.83
C LEU A 43 4.20 -1.41 7.59
N THR A 44 4.78 -1.45 6.40
CA THR A 44 5.90 -2.33 6.09
C THR A 44 6.79 -1.72 5.01
N GLU A 45 8.09 -1.96 5.12
CA GLU A 45 9.08 -1.54 4.13
C GLU A 45 8.93 -2.38 2.86
N VAL A 46 9.00 -1.75 1.69
CA VAL A 46 9.07 -2.47 0.42
C VAL A 46 10.53 -2.70 0.04
N ARG A 47 10.91 -3.97 -0.07
CA ARG A 47 12.30 -4.40 -0.29
C ARG A 47 12.61 -4.74 -1.74
N GLY A 48 11.58 -4.84 -2.57
CA GLY A 48 11.77 -5.15 -3.98
C GLY A 48 10.47 -5.20 -4.77
N TYR A 49 10.64 -5.47 -6.06
CA TYR A 49 9.55 -5.65 -7.00
C TYR A 49 9.89 -6.74 -8.00
N GLU A 50 8.96 -7.66 -8.22
CA GLU A 50 8.97 -8.63 -9.29
C GLU A 50 7.69 -8.51 -10.12
N LEU A 51 7.78 -8.77 -11.43
CA LEU A 51 6.60 -9.03 -12.25
C LEU A 51 6.41 -10.54 -12.36
N ARG A 52 5.25 -11.03 -11.97
CA ARG A 52 4.90 -12.46 -11.97
C ARG A 52 3.48 -12.66 -12.49
N THR A 53 3.17 -13.87 -12.93
CA THR A 53 1.82 -14.27 -13.32
C THR A 53 1.00 -14.70 -12.10
N ARG A 54 -0.33 -14.72 -12.22
CA ARG A 54 -1.22 -15.22 -11.15
C ARG A 54 -0.85 -16.64 -10.71
N ARG A 55 -0.57 -17.53 -11.66
CA ARG A 55 -0.24 -18.94 -11.38
C ARG A 55 1.07 -19.12 -10.62
N GLU A 56 2.06 -18.24 -10.84
CA GLU A 56 3.32 -18.24 -10.09
C GLU A 56 3.14 -17.75 -8.65
N LEU A 57 2.14 -16.90 -8.39
CA LEU A 57 1.88 -16.33 -7.07
C LEU A 57 0.85 -17.12 -6.25
N LEU A 58 -0.10 -17.77 -6.92
CA LEU A 58 -1.24 -18.45 -6.31
C LEU A 58 -1.29 -19.91 -6.76
N PHE A 59 -0.48 -20.75 -6.11
CA PHE A 59 -0.31 -22.16 -6.46
C PHE A 59 -1.60 -23.00 -6.44
N GLN A 60 -2.64 -22.57 -5.69
CA GLN A 60 -3.93 -23.25 -5.65
C GLN A 60 -4.89 -22.82 -6.77
N GLU A 61 -4.52 -21.85 -7.59
CA GLU A 61 -5.36 -21.28 -8.64
C GLU A 61 -4.73 -21.39 -10.04
N THR A 62 -3.94 -22.44 -10.28
CA THR A 62 -3.21 -22.63 -11.54
C THR A 62 -4.09 -22.71 -12.77
N ASP A 63 -5.32 -23.22 -12.64
CA ASP A 63 -6.29 -23.38 -13.75
C ASP A 63 -7.32 -22.24 -13.81
N HIS A 64 -7.10 -21.13 -13.10
CA HIS A 64 -7.97 -19.97 -13.18
C HIS A 64 -7.94 -19.38 -14.60
N LYS A 65 -9.08 -18.89 -15.12
CA LYS A 65 -9.18 -18.16 -16.40
C LYS A 65 -8.20 -16.98 -16.60
N ARG A 66 -7.51 -16.58 -15.53
CA ARG A 66 -6.61 -15.43 -15.41
C ARG A 66 -5.24 -15.86 -14.88
N ALA A 67 -4.90 -17.14 -15.01
CA ALA A 67 -3.67 -17.75 -14.51
C ALA A 67 -2.42 -17.04 -15.04
N ASP A 68 -2.46 -16.59 -16.30
CA ASP A 68 -1.35 -15.93 -16.97
C ASP A 68 -1.41 -14.39 -16.87
N GLU A 69 -2.41 -13.82 -16.18
CA GLU A 69 -2.46 -12.37 -15.98
C GLU A 69 -1.28 -11.90 -15.12
N PRO A 70 -0.63 -10.78 -15.47
CA PRO A 70 0.50 -10.24 -14.74
C PRO A 70 0.08 -9.51 -13.45
N TYR A 71 0.92 -9.67 -12.43
CA TYR A 71 0.83 -9.08 -11.10
C TYR A 71 2.19 -8.51 -10.73
N PHE A 72 2.18 -7.36 -10.08
CA PHE A 72 3.33 -6.93 -9.30
C PHE A 72 3.38 -7.72 -8.00
N LYS A 73 4.52 -8.33 -7.71
CA LYS A 73 4.86 -8.93 -6.42
C LYS A 73 5.83 -7.98 -5.72
N MET A 74 5.41 -7.43 -4.60
CA MET A 74 6.19 -6.51 -3.76
C MET A 74 6.72 -7.29 -2.57
N GLN A 75 8.04 -7.44 -2.45
CA GLN A 75 8.66 -8.07 -1.29
C GLN A 75 8.58 -7.12 -0.11
N LEU A 76 8.14 -7.63 1.04
CA LEU A 76 7.89 -6.85 2.22
C LEU A 76 8.94 -7.15 3.30
N GLY A 77 9.28 -6.14 4.08
CA GLY A 77 9.96 -6.33 5.35
C GLY A 77 9.02 -6.80 6.47
N PRO A 78 9.48 -6.71 7.72
CA PRO A 78 8.61 -6.88 8.88
C PRO A 78 7.39 -5.95 8.80
N ILE A 79 6.26 -6.43 9.32
CA ILE A 79 5.04 -5.63 9.44
C ILE A 79 5.04 -4.97 10.81
N LEU A 80 4.88 -3.66 10.80
CA LEU A 80 4.79 -2.80 11.98
C LEU A 80 3.34 -2.41 12.20
N GLU A 81 2.88 -2.48 13.44
CA GLU A 81 1.57 -1.95 13.82
C GLU A 81 1.68 -0.46 14.18
N LEU A 82 0.76 0.35 13.67
CA LEU A 82 0.63 1.77 13.98
C LEU A 82 -0.11 1.94 15.31
N SER A 83 0.49 2.70 16.22
CA SER A 83 -0.11 3.08 17.50
C SER A 83 -0.01 4.60 17.70
N PRO A 84 -1.13 5.34 17.63
CA PRO A 84 -2.49 4.87 17.37
C PRO A 84 -2.72 4.49 15.89
N PRO A 85 -3.75 3.68 15.59
CA PRO A 85 -4.20 3.46 14.22
C PRO A 85 -4.84 4.73 13.64
N ILE A 86 -4.80 4.89 12.32
CA ILE A 86 -5.41 6.05 11.64
C ILE A 86 -6.81 5.66 11.16
N PRO A 87 -7.90 6.13 11.78
CA PRO A 87 -9.26 5.77 11.38
C PRO A 87 -9.70 6.48 10.09
N SER A 88 -10.70 5.91 9.43
CA SER A 88 -11.46 6.54 8.35
C SER A 88 -12.88 6.79 8.86
N ARG A 89 -13.11 7.97 9.45
CA ARG A 89 -14.42 8.30 10.06
C ARG A 89 -15.53 8.49 9.04
N ALA A 90 -15.18 8.90 7.82
CA ALA A 90 -16.10 8.98 6.69
C ALA A 90 -15.87 7.82 5.72
N TRP A 91 -16.94 7.31 5.10
CA TRP A 91 -16.82 6.33 4.03
C TRP A 91 -16.13 6.96 2.82
N ARG A 92 -15.07 6.31 2.34
CA ARG A 92 -14.31 6.73 1.16
C ARG A 92 -13.99 5.51 0.32
N ARG A 93 -14.33 5.58 -0.96
CA ARG A 93 -13.90 4.57 -1.95
C ARG A 93 -12.60 5.04 -2.58
N PHE A 94 -11.54 4.28 -2.38
CA PHE A 94 -10.26 4.44 -3.06
C PHE A 94 -9.69 3.04 -3.36
N SER A 95 -8.89 2.95 -4.41
CA SER A 95 -8.14 1.72 -4.72
C SER A 95 -6.71 1.81 -4.21
N PHE A 96 -6.10 2.98 -4.38
CA PHE A 96 -4.72 3.27 -4.00
C PHE A 96 -4.62 4.74 -3.59
N LEU A 97 -3.83 5.02 -2.54
CA LEU A 97 -3.51 6.38 -2.12
C LEU A 97 -2.01 6.53 -1.86
N TYR A 98 -1.43 7.63 -2.34
CA TYR A 98 -0.05 7.99 -2.02
C TYR A 98 -0.01 9.03 -0.91
N THR A 99 0.84 8.78 0.08
CA THR A 99 1.13 9.72 1.16
C THR A 99 2.63 9.76 1.44
N THR A 100 3.04 10.66 2.33
CA THR A 100 4.42 10.75 2.82
C THR A 100 4.51 10.25 4.25
N GLY A 101 5.70 9.82 4.68
CA GLY A 101 5.96 9.47 6.08
C GLY A 101 5.55 10.58 7.05
N ALA A 102 5.84 11.85 6.72
CA ALA A 102 5.43 12.99 7.54
C ALA A 102 3.91 13.08 7.73
N ARG A 103 3.13 12.88 6.67
CA ARG A 103 1.65 12.86 6.77
C ARG A 103 1.18 11.66 7.58
N LEU A 104 1.77 10.49 7.37
CA LEU A 104 1.42 9.28 8.14
C LEU A 104 1.60 9.51 9.65
N MET A 105 2.73 10.09 10.06
CA MET A 105 3.06 10.32 11.47
C MET A 105 2.15 11.35 12.17
N HIS A 106 1.52 12.25 11.41
CA HIS A 106 0.68 13.31 11.96
C HIS A 106 -0.82 13.15 11.68
N ALA A 107 -1.22 12.14 10.91
CA ALA A 107 -2.60 11.95 10.51
C ALA A 107 -3.48 11.51 11.68
N ALA A 108 -4.60 12.22 11.88
CA ALA A 108 -5.63 11.85 12.83
C ALA A 108 -6.80 11.12 12.13
N ASP A 109 -6.92 11.26 10.81
CA ASP A 109 -7.89 10.60 9.96
C ASP A 109 -7.29 10.23 8.59
N LEU A 110 -7.88 9.26 7.90
CA LEU A 110 -7.50 8.85 6.54
C LEU A 110 -7.44 10.04 5.57
N VAL A 111 -8.32 11.04 5.73
CA VAL A 111 -8.30 12.22 4.84
C VAL A 111 -6.98 13.01 4.93
N ASP A 112 -6.29 12.99 6.06
CA ASP A 112 -5.03 13.73 6.27
C ASP A 112 -3.87 13.14 5.45
N LEU A 113 -4.00 11.86 5.07
CA LEU A 113 -3.06 11.15 4.22
C LEU A 113 -3.19 11.54 2.74
N THR A 114 -4.31 12.14 2.34
CA THR A 114 -4.55 12.44 0.93
C THR A 114 -3.63 13.56 0.42
N ILE A 115 -2.91 13.26 -0.67
CA ILE A 115 -2.20 14.26 -1.46
C ILE A 115 -3.01 14.52 -2.72
N PRO A 116 -3.41 15.77 -3.02
CA PRO A 116 -4.12 16.08 -4.25
C PRO A 116 -3.35 15.61 -5.50
N PRO A 117 -4.01 14.98 -6.50
CA PRO A 117 -3.35 14.42 -7.68
C PRO A 117 -2.46 15.41 -8.44
N SER A 118 -2.82 16.69 -8.46
CA SER A 118 -2.06 17.77 -9.11
C SER A 118 -0.73 18.08 -8.42
N GLN A 119 -0.57 17.71 -7.16
CA GLN A 119 0.62 17.99 -6.36
C GLN A 119 1.47 16.74 -6.09
N THR A 120 0.94 15.54 -6.36
CA THR A 120 1.59 14.27 -6.00
C THR A 120 3.01 14.18 -6.55
N ARG A 121 3.21 14.33 -7.87
CA ARG A 121 4.54 14.11 -8.47
C ARG A 121 5.56 15.21 -8.10
N ALA A 122 5.16 16.48 -8.18
CA ALA A 122 6.07 17.60 -7.92
C ALA A 122 6.43 17.75 -6.43
N ARG A 123 5.57 17.28 -5.52
CA ARG A 123 5.82 17.30 -4.08
C ARG A 123 6.67 16.11 -3.64
N LEU A 124 6.35 14.91 -4.12
CA LEU A 124 7.17 13.72 -3.88
C LEU A 124 8.61 13.90 -4.38
N LEU A 125 8.79 14.47 -5.59
CA LEU A 125 10.13 14.77 -6.12
C LEU A 125 10.87 15.85 -5.32
N ARG A 126 10.16 16.85 -4.79
CA ARG A 126 10.76 17.93 -3.98
C ARG A 126 11.18 17.43 -2.62
N ASP A 127 10.32 16.69 -1.96
CA ASP A 127 10.60 16.17 -0.63
C ASP A 127 11.79 15.18 -0.72
N ARG A 128 11.92 14.40 -1.81
CA ARG A 128 13.10 13.54 -2.08
C ARG A 128 14.44 14.29 -2.19
N ALA A 129 14.41 15.57 -2.55
CA ALA A 129 15.61 16.41 -2.68
C ALA A 129 15.97 17.15 -1.38
N GLY A 130 15.10 17.12 -0.37
CA GLY A 130 15.36 17.62 0.98
C GLY A 130 15.86 16.50 1.88
N SER A 131 16.70 16.83 2.87
CA SER A 131 17.33 15.91 3.84
C SER A 131 16.37 15.20 4.80
N ILE A 132 15.08 15.11 4.48
CA ILE A 132 14.08 14.29 5.17
C ILE A 132 13.75 13.14 4.21
N PRO A 133 14.01 11.88 4.55
CA PRO A 133 13.68 10.76 3.66
C PRO A 133 12.18 10.82 3.36
N THR A 134 11.86 11.10 2.11
CA THR A 134 10.47 11.14 1.64
C THR A 134 10.03 9.72 1.42
N THR A 135 9.67 9.10 2.52
CA THR A 135 9.03 7.79 2.53
C THR A 135 7.71 7.89 1.78
N GLU A 136 7.70 7.40 0.54
CA GLU A 136 6.47 7.22 -0.22
C GLU A 136 5.73 6.01 0.33
N ILE A 137 4.45 6.20 0.66
CA ILE A 137 3.60 5.15 1.18
C ILE A 137 2.42 4.96 0.24
N LEU A 138 2.20 3.71 -0.16
CA LEU A 138 0.98 3.28 -0.84
C LEU A 138 0.02 2.68 0.20
N LEU A 139 -1.23 3.17 0.24
CA LEU A 139 -2.35 2.60 0.99
C LEU A 139 -3.27 1.75 0.12
#